data_AF-R0C115-F1
#
_entry.id   AF-R0C115-F1
#
_cell.length_a   1.000
_cell.length_b   1.000
_cell.length_c   1.000
_cell.angle_alpha   90.00
_cell.angle_beta   90.00
_cell.angle_gamma   90.00
#
_symmetry.space_group_name_H-M   'P 1'
#
loop_
_entity.id
_entity.type
_entity.pdbx_description
1 polymer ?
#
loop_
_entity_poly.entity_id
_entity_poly.type
_entity_poly.pdbx_seq_one_letter_code
_entity_poly.pdbx_strand_id
1 'polypeptide(L)'
;MAIINNPFDMVEEAFKNLYPNKSYRAYIDTDVKDDKGEPVFGATLFPEDGSEPTVFISADLILLDSVEILAHELAHVAVGVDVGHGKIWEYEFEKIFKEYNRIGIERFGEPQRE
;
A
#
# COMPACT_ATOMS: atom_id res chain seq x y z
N MET A 1 16.42 2.58 -17.93
CA MET A 1 16.69 1.55 -16.92
C MET A 1 15.34 1.11 -16.37
N ALA A 2 15.09 -0.19 -16.23
CA ALA A 2 13.88 -0.73 -15.64
C ALA A 2 14.27 -1.62 -14.47
N ILE A 3 13.61 -1.47 -13.33
CA ILE A 3 13.70 -2.41 -12.21
C ILE A 3 12.62 -3.45 -12.46
N ILE A 4 13.02 -4.66 -12.86
CA ILE A 4 12.07 -5.68 -13.36
C ILE A 4 11.10 -6.15 -12.28
N ASN A 5 11.57 -6.22 -11.03
CA ASN A 5 10.81 -6.63 -9.86
C ASN A 5 10.57 -5.44 -8.91
N ASN A 6 10.27 -4.26 -9.45
CA ASN A 6 9.98 -3.09 -8.63
C ASN A 6 8.80 -3.41 -7.69
N PRO A 7 9.03 -3.52 -6.37
CA PRO A 7 8.01 -4.01 -5.46
C PRO A 7 6.84 -3.02 -5.29
N PHE A 8 7.07 -1.71 -5.50
CA PHE A 8 6.01 -0.71 -5.49
C PHE A 8 5.06 -0.89 -6.68
N ASP A 9 5.58 -1.11 -7.88
CA ASP A 9 4.76 -1.34 -9.08
C ASP A 9 3.96 -2.65 -8.93
N MET A 10 4.55 -3.67 -8.30
CA MET A 10 3.86 -4.93 -8.02
C MET A 10 2.72 -4.78 -7.00
N VAL A 11 2.90 -3.96 -5.95
CA VAL A 11 1.83 -3.64 -4.99
C VAL A 11 0.72 -2.82 -5.67
N GLU A 12 1.08 -1.83 -6.49
CA GLU A 12 0.11 -1.05 -7.28
C GLU A 12 -0.72 -1.95 -8.18
N GLU A 13 -0.08 -2.88 -8.89
CA GLU A 13 -0.78 -3.83 -9.75
C GLU A 13 -1.70 -4.76 -8.96
N ALA A 14 -1.23 -5.30 -7.83
CA ALA A 14 -2.04 -6.13 -6.96
C ALA A 14 -3.30 -5.39 -6.50
N PHE A 15 -3.14 -4.12 -6.10
CA PHE A 15 -4.25 -3.28 -5.71
C PHE A 15 -5.24 -3.03 -6.86
N LYS A 16 -4.75 -2.70 -8.07
CA LYS A 16 -5.60 -2.44 -9.25
C LYS A 16 -6.35 -3.69 -9.71
N ASN A 17 -5.75 -4.87 -9.61
CA ASN A 17 -6.42 -6.14 -9.92
C ASN A 17 -7.59 -6.40 -8.97
N LEU A 18 -7.43 -6.08 -7.68
CA LEU A 18 -8.46 -6.27 -6.65
C LEU A 18 -9.53 -5.17 -6.67
N TYR A 19 -9.14 -3.93 -6.94
CA TYR A 19 -10.01 -2.74 -6.86
C TYR A 19 -9.88 -1.84 -8.08
N PRO A 20 -10.30 -2.30 -9.28
CA PRO A 20 -10.11 -1.56 -10.53
C PRO A 20 -10.84 -0.21 -10.58
N ASN A 21 -11.80 0.02 -9.69
CA ASN A 21 -12.60 1.23 -9.61
C ASN A 21 -12.13 2.21 -8.52
N LYS A 22 -11.04 1.91 -7.79
CA LYS A 22 -10.48 2.78 -6.76
C LYS A 22 -9.25 3.50 -7.31
N SER A 23 -9.15 4.79 -7.02
CA SER A 23 -7.96 5.60 -7.31
C SER A 23 -7.33 6.10 -6.02
N TYR A 24 -6.05 6.44 -6.09
CA TYR A 24 -5.28 7.07 -5.03
C TYR A 24 -4.07 7.77 -5.65
N ARG A 25 -3.46 8.70 -4.90
CA ARG A 25 -2.09 9.17 -5.14
C ARG A 25 -1.19 8.65 -4.04
N ALA A 26 0.06 8.32 -4.36
CA ALA A 26 1.06 7.94 -3.35
C ALA A 26 2.29 8.85 -3.44
N TYR A 27 2.80 9.26 -2.28
CA TYR A 27 4.02 10.06 -2.15
C TYR A 27 4.98 9.39 -1.16
N ILE A 28 6.27 9.47 -1.48
CA ILE A 28 7.34 9.21 -0.51
C ILE A 28 7.77 10.56 0.03
N ASP A 29 7.64 10.76 1.34
CA ASP A 29 7.87 12.04 2.00
C ASP A 29 8.80 11.87 3.21
N THR A 30 9.62 12.88 3.48
CA THR A 30 10.50 12.92 4.65
C THR A 30 9.79 13.41 5.92
N ASP A 31 8.58 13.98 5.82
CA ASP A 31 7.83 14.50 6.97
C ASP A 31 6.38 13.99 6.99
N VAL A 32 6.21 12.69 7.25
CA VAL A 32 4.88 12.07 7.41
C VAL A 32 4.46 12.13 8.88
N LYS A 33 3.29 12.72 9.15
CA LYS A 33 2.75 12.92 10.50
C LYS A 33 1.27 12.51 10.58
N ASP A 34 0.85 12.10 11.77
CA ASP A 34 -0.57 11.91 12.09
C ASP A 34 -1.29 13.23 12.40
N ASP A 35 -2.59 13.15 12.70
CA ASP A 35 -3.43 14.31 13.03
C ASP A 35 -2.99 15.07 14.30
N LYS A 36 -2.11 14.48 15.12
CA LYS A 36 -1.54 15.10 16.32
C LYS A 36 -0.17 15.73 16.04
N GLY A 37 0.34 15.58 14.82
CA GLY A 37 1.66 16.06 14.42
C GLY A 37 2.80 15.12 14.81
N GLU A 38 2.49 13.89 15.25
CA GLU A 38 3.50 12.89 15.63
C GLU A 38 4.00 12.17 14.37
N PRO A 39 5.30 11.88 14.27
CA PRO A 39 5.87 11.20 13.11
C PRO A 39 5.34 9.78 12.98
N VAL A 40 4.95 9.40 11.76
CA VAL A 40 4.47 8.06 11.42
C VAL A 40 5.14 7.52 10.16
N PHE A 41 5.08 6.21 9.97
CA PHE A 41 5.73 5.55 8.82
C PHE A 41 4.88 5.57 7.55
N GLY A 42 3.55 5.67 7.69
CA GLY A 42 2.61 5.81 6.59
C GLY A 42 1.33 6.49 7.05
N ALA A 43 0.61 7.09 6.10
CA ALA A 43 -0.68 7.71 6.36
C ALA A 43 -1.54 7.72 5.09
N THR A 44 -2.85 7.54 5.28
CA THR A 44 -3.85 7.71 4.21
C THR A 44 -4.78 8.87 4.56
N LEU A 45 -4.72 9.95 3.78
CA LEU A 45 -5.61 11.08 3.88
C LEU A 45 -6.82 10.90 2.96
N PHE A 46 -8.01 10.95 3.53
CA PHE A 46 -9.27 11.00 2.79
C PHE A 46 -9.80 12.43 2.76
N PRO A 47 -9.83 13.09 1.59
CA PRO A 47 -10.39 14.43 1.47
C PRO A 47 -11.88 14.49 1.78
N GLU A 48 -12.33 15.51 2.52
CA GLU A 48 -13.75 15.70 2.86
C GLU A 48 -14.63 15.97 1.62
N ASP A 49 -14.04 16.49 0.53
CA ASP A 49 -14.72 16.75 -0.73
C ASP A 49 -14.96 15.49 -1.58
N GLY A 50 -14.54 14.32 -1.08
CA GLY A 50 -14.65 13.04 -1.77
C GLY A 50 -13.70 12.89 -2.95
N SER A 51 -12.72 13.78 -3.09
CA SER A 51 -11.62 13.59 -4.05
C SER A 51 -10.74 12.39 -3.67
N GLU A 52 -9.84 12.02 -4.57
CA GLU A 52 -9.08 10.78 -4.41
C GLU A 52 -8.17 10.79 -3.16
N PRO A 53 -8.10 9.67 -2.41
CA PRO A 53 -7.24 9.55 -1.25
C PRO A 53 -5.77 9.76 -1.59
N THR A 54 -5.02 10.31 -0.64
CA THR A 54 -3.57 10.46 -0.74
C THR A 54 -2.88 9.58 0.29
N VAL A 55 -1.99 8.71 -0.18
CA VAL A 55 -1.14 7.83 0.61
C VAL A 55 0.25 8.44 0.73
N PHE A 56 0.77 8.47 1.95
CA PHE A 56 2.13 8.90 2.26
C PHE A 56 2.92 7.73 2.83
N ILE A 57 4.17 7.60 2.40
CA ILE A 57 5.13 6.61 2.90
C ILE A 57 6.36 7.39 3.35
N SER A 58 6.84 7.12 4.57
CA SER A 58 8.04 7.76 5.08
C SER A 58 9.27 7.34 4.27
N ALA A 59 10.08 8.33 3.87
CA ALA A 59 11.36 8.14 3.20
C ALA A 59 12.45 7.54 4.11
N ASP A 60 12.20 7.47 5.42
CA ASP A 60 13.16 6.94 6.41
C ASP A 60 13.12 5.41 6.52
N LEU A 61 12.16 4.76 5.85
CA LEU A 61 12.02 3.32 5.85
C LEU A 61 13.03 2.65 4.91
N ILE A 62 13.45 1.43 5.28
CA ILE A 62 14.11 0.55 4.32
C ILE A 62 13.11 0.13 3.23
N LEU A 63 13.63 -0.29 2.07
CA LEU A 63 12.79 -0.62 0.90
C LEU A 63 11.69 -1.65 1.23
N LEU A 64 12.02 -2.69 2.01
CA LEU A 64 11.06 -3.74 2.38
C LEU A 64 9.89 -3.16 3.19
N ASP A 65 10.20 -2.45 4.25
CA ASP A 65 9.20 -1.84 5.14
C ASP A 65 8.36 -0.79 4.38
N SER A 66 8.99 -0.03 3.47
CA SER A 66 8.29 0.95 2.63
C SER A 66 7.21 0.31 1.74
N VAL A 67 7.49 -0.88 1.22
CA VAL A 67 6.56 -1.63 0.35
C VAL A 67 5.42 -2.22 1.18
N GLU A 68 5.72 -2.76 2.36
CA GLU A 68 4.69 -3.24 3.29
C GLU A 68 3.78 -2.10 3.74
N ILE A 69 4.34 -0.94 4.07
CA ILE A 69 3.58 0.26 4.42
C ILE A 69 2.72 0.74 3.25
N LEU A 70 3.19 0.70 2.00
CA LEU A 70 2.30 0.98 0.86
C LEU A 70 1.10 0.03 0.85
N ALA A 71 1.33 -1.29 0.97
CA ALA A 71 0.23 -2.26 0.99
C ALA A 71 -0.73 -2.03 2.18
N HIS A 72 -0.18 -1.64 3.33
CA HIS A 72 -0.92 -1.30 4.55
C HIS A 72 -1.86 -0.10 4.32
N GLU A 73 -1.35 0.99 3.78
CA GLU A 73 -2.12 2.19 3.49
C GLU A 73 -3.15 1.95 2.37
N LEU A 74 -2.82 1.13 1.37
CA LEU A 74 -3.78 0.73 0.35
C LEU A 74 -4.92 -0.14 0.91
N ALA A 75 -4.71 -0.88 2.00
CA ALA A 75 -5.81 -1.55 2.68
C ALA A 75 -6.80 -0.53 3.29
N HIS A 76 -6.33 0.62 3.80
CA HIS A 76 -7.22 1.73 4.19
C HIS A 76 -8.02 2.26 3.00
N VAL A 77 -7.37 2.47 1.84
CA VAL A 77 -8.06 2.87 0.60
C VAL A 77 -9.12 1.85 0.18
N ALA A 78 -8.85 0.54 0.33
CA ALA A 78 -9.78 -0.53 0.01
C ALA A 78 -11.04 -0.47 0.88
N VAL A 79 -10.90 -0.32 2.20
CA VAL A 79 -12.03 -0.31 3.14
C VAL A 79 -12.78 1.03 3.19
N GLY A 80 -12.10 2.13 2.88
CA GLY A 80 -12.68 3.48 2.88
C GLY A 80 -12.55 4.20 4.22
N VAL A 81 -13.05 5.45 4.24
CA VAL A 81 -13.01 6.34 5.40
C VAL A 81 -13.73 5.71 6.61
N ASP A 82 -13.22 5.98 7.82
CA ASP A 82 -13.75 5.54 9.12
C ASP A 82 -13.51 4.06 9.51
N VAL A 83 -12.83 3.27 8.68
CA VAL A 83 -12.44 1.90 9.04
C VAL A 83 -10.97 1.88 9.46
N GLY A 84 -10.72 1.78 10.77
CA GLY A 84 -9.37 1.56 11.30
C GLY A 84 -8.88 0.12 11.10
N HIS A 85 -7.88 -0.30 11.87
CA HIS A 85 -7.28 -1.65 11.82
C HIS A 85 -8.18 -2.75 12.42
N GLY A 86 -9.38 -2.91 11.88
CA GLY A 86 -10.31 -3.98 12.23
C GLY A 86 -10.23 -5.16 11.27
N LYS A 87 -11.07 -6.18 11.50
CA LYS A 87 -11.11 -7.43 10.70
C LYS A 87 -11.31 -7.21 9.19
N ILE A 88 -12.03 -6.15 8.81
CA ILE A 88 -12.26 -5.82 7.40
C ILE A 88 -10.96 -5.31 6.78
N TRP A 89 -10.25 -4.42 7.47
CA TRP A 89 -8.94 -3.94 7.04
C TRP A 89 -7.93 -5.08 6.95
N GLU A 90 -7.86 -5.95 7.97
CA GLU A 90 -6.96 -7.12 7.96
C GLU A 90 -7.24 -8.03 6.76
N TYR A 91 -8.52 -8.24 6.44
CA TYR A 91 -8.93 -9.03 5.29
C TYR A 91 -8.49 -8.41 3.95
N GLU A 92 -8.62 -7.09 3.77
CA GLU A 92 -8.19 -6.43 2.54
C GLU A 92 -6.66 -6.34 2.42
N PHE A 93 -5.96 -6.14 3.53
CA PHE A 93 -4.49 -6.18 3.57
C PHE A 93 -3.96 -7.56 3.15
N GLU A 94 -4.54 -8.62 3.71
CA GLU A 94 -4.19 -10.01 3.37
C GLU A 94 -4.51 -10.34 1.91
N LYS A 95 -5.58 -9.77 1.32
CA LYS A 95 -5.87 -9.93 -0.11
C LYS A 95 -4.81 -9.28 -0.99
N ILE A 96 -4.39 -8.06 -0.66
CA ILE A 96 -3.30 -7.37 -1.37
C ILE A 96 -2.02 -8.20 -1.29
N PHE A 97 -1.68 -8.70 -0.10
CA PHE A 97 -0.53 -9.58 0.10
C PHE A 97 -0.59 -10.85 -0.77
N LYS A 98 -1.74 -11.54 -0.79
CA LYS A 98 -1.92 -12.75 -1.62
C LYS A 98 -1.78 -12.45 -3.10
N GLU A 99 -2.36 -11.35 -3.57
CA GLU A 99 -2.30 -10.97 -4.98
C GLU A 99 -0.88 -10.55 -5.39
N TYR A 100 -0.18 -9.80 -4.54
CA TYR A 100 1.24 -9.47 -4.73
C TYR A 100 2.10 -10.73 -4.89
N ASN A 101 1.90 -11.73 -4.02
CA ASN A 101 2.63 -12.99 -4.11
C ASN A 101 2.25 -13.80 -5.35
N ARG A 102 0.96 -13.83 -5.72
CA ARG A 102 0.49 -14.48 -6.95
C ARG A 102 1.19 -13.88 -8.19
N ILE A 103 1.26 -12.56 -8.28
CA ILE A 103 1.96 -11.83 -9.35
C ILE A 103 3.45 -12.19 -9.34
N GLY A 104 4.08 -12.20 -8.17
CA GLY A 104 5.49 -12.57 -8.01
C GLY A 104 5.78 -13.98 -8.51
N ILE A 105 4.98 -14.96 -8.10
CA ILE A 105 5.12 -16.37 -8.51
C ILE A 105 4.89 -16.51 -10.02
N GLU A 106 3.86 -15.88 -10.57
CA GLU A 106 3.55 -15.93 -12.00
C GLU A 106 4.68 -15.36 -12.87
N ARG A 107 5.33 -14.27 -12.42
CA ARG A 107 6.40 -13.60 -13.18
C ARG A 107 7.78 -14.18 -12.97
N PHE A 108 8.08 -14.63 -11.75
CA PHE A 108 9.45 -14.93 -11.32
C PHE A 108 9.63 -16.35 -10.79
N GLY A 109 8.55 -17.12 -10.68
CA GLY A 109 8.54 -18.46 -10.10
C GLY A 109 8.43 -18.45 -8.58
N GLU A 110 8.31 -19.65 -8.01
CA GLU A 110 8.24 -19.84 -6.55
C GLU A 110 9.53 -19.39 -5.86
N PRO A 111 9.45 -18.81 -4.64
CA PRO A 111 10.62 -18.53 -3.82
C PRO A 111 11.42 -19.80 -3.60
N GLN A 112 12.69 -19.79 -4.00
CA GLN A 112 13.61 -20.88 -3.70
C GLN A 112 13.93 -20.80 -2.20
N ARG A 113 13.34 -21.70 -1.42
CA ARG A 113 13.70 -21.87 -0.01
C ARG A 113 15.01 -22.66 0.02
N GLU A 114 16.08 -22.05 0.52
CA GLU A 114 17.28 -22.77 0.96
C GLU A 114 17.01 -23.56 2.24
#